data_AF-A0A918Q3X2-F1
#
_entry.id   AF-A0A918Q3X2-F1
#
_cell.length_a   1.000
_cell.length_b   1.000
_cell.length_c   1.000
_cell.angle_alpha   90.00
_cell.angle_beta   90.00
_cell.angle_gamma   90.00
#
_symmetry.space_group_name_H-M   'P 1'
#
loop_
_entity.id
_entity.type
_entity.pdbx_description
1 polymer ?
#
loop_
_entity_poly.entity_id
_entity_poly.type
_entity_poly.pdbx_seq_one_letter_code
_entity_poly.pdbx_strand_id
1 'polypeptide(L)'
;MINQDGGRVRDLVLVDGVRPADAVRVHREALHVLRSSIDAAHLDAYSDGAWPTEVVHSYECALSLAREEVARGSRSRRSDPGMGIDIDVRDDGQFKVLSDLVPYTIHAEGRRDGRLVFSAGDSGTALWMKVTQEQEAELLSRMARLGIPSSALTVLASGR
;
A
#
# COMPACT_ATOMS: atom_id res chain seq x y z
N MET A 1 10.86 15.36 9.34
CA MET A 1 9.81 16.08 10.11
C MET A 1 9.71 15.41 11.48
N ILE A 2 9.25 16.08 12.54
CA ILE A 2 9.05 15.46 13.87
C ILE A 2 7.56 15.08 13.95
N ASN A 3 7.23 13.83 14.26
CA ASN A 3 5.85 13.40 14.49
C ASN A 3 5.31 13.95 15.83
N GLN A 4 4.01 13.85 16.06
CA GLN A 4 3.36 14.23 17.32
C GLN A 4 3.95 13.53 18.56
N ASP A 5 4.66 12.40 18.37
CA ASP A 5 5.36 11.65 19.42
C ASP A 5 6.85 12.03 19.59
N GLY A 6 7.34 13.08 18.92
CA GLY A 6 8.76 13.50 19.00
C GLY A 6 9.72 12.69 18.13
N GLY A 7 9.26 11.62 17.48
CA GLY A 7 10.05 10.78 16.58
C GLY A 7 10.31 11.43 15.22
N ARG A 8 11.52 11.23 14.67
CA ARG A 8 11.88 11.72 13.32
C ARG A 8 11.18 10.86 12.26
N VAL A 9 10.30 11.46 11.47
CA VAL A 9 9.68 10.82 10.30
C VAL A 9 10.38 11.22 9.00
N ARG A 10 10.38 10.29 8.05
CA ARG A 10 10.92 10.45 6.70
C ARG A 10 9.90 9.99 5.67
N ASP A 11 9.95 10.63 4.52
CA ASP A 11 9.23 10.23 3.33
C ASP A 11 10.19 9.39 2.48
N LEU A 12 9.83 8.13 2.20
CA LEU A 12 10.59 7.21 1.37
C LEU A 12 9.83 6.93 0.09
N VAL A 13 10.55 6.78 -1.01
CA VAL A 13 10.01 6.36 -2.29
C VAL A 13 10.80 5.19 -2.86
N LEU A 14 10.11 4.32 -3.60
CA LEU A 14 10.77 3.31 -4.42
C LEU A 14 11.51 4.00 -5.57
N VAL A 15 12.74 3.56 -5.83
CA VAL A 15 13.58 4.11 -6.90
C VAL A 15 13.21 3.48 -8.24
N ASP A 16 13.23 4.28 -9.30
CA ASP A 16 13.03 3.79 -10.66
C ASP A 16 14.04 2.70 -11.04
N GLY A 17 13.59 1.72 -11.84
CA GLY A 17 14.45 0.64 -12.32
C GLY A 17 14.72 -0.48 -11.32
N VAL A 18 14.08 -0.47 -10.14
CA VAL A 18 14.02 -1.66 -9.28
C VAL A 18 13.38 -2.81 -10.06
N ARG A 19 13.93 -4.02 -9.91
CA ARG A 19 13.40 -5.21 -10.60
C ARG A 19 11.93 -5.42 -10.20
N PRO A 20 11.01 -5.73 -11.14
CA PRO A 20 9.59 -5.85 -10.82
C PRO A 20 9.29 -6.81 -9.65
N ALA A 21 9.98 -7.95 -9.58
CA ALA A 21 9.80 -8.91 -8.49
C ALA A 21 10.26 -8.35 -7.11
N ASP A 22 11.27 -7.48 -7.08
CA ASP A 22 11.71 -6.82 -5.86
C ASP A 22 10.74 -5.69 -5.48
N ALA A 23 10.23 -4.93 -6.44
CA ALA A 23 9.21 -3.89 -6.20
C ALA A 23 7.99 -4.49 -5.49
N VAL A 24 7.45 -5.60 -6.02
CA VAL A 24 6.33 -6.33 -5.39
C VAL A 24 6.61 -6.68 -3.92
N ARG A 25 7.82 -7.16 -3.64
CA ARG A 25 8.23 -7.52 -2.27
C ARG A 25 8.37 -6.28 -1.38
N VAL A 26 8.93 -5.19 -1.89
CA VAL A 26 9.05 -3.92 -1.15
C VAL A 26 7.67 -3.37 -0.78
N HIS A 27 6.71 -3.36 -1.71
CA HIS A 27 5.32 -2.97 -1.42
C HIS A 27 4.72 -3.78 -0.26
N ARG A 28 4.85 -5.11 -0.32
CA ARG A 28 4.31 -6.01 0.70
C ARG A 28 4.95 -5.79 2.08
N GLU A 29 6.28 -5.67 2.14
CA GLU A 29 6.97 -5.41 3.41
C GLU A 29 6.68 -4.00 3.94
N ALA A 30 6.55 -3.00 3.06
CA ALA A 30 6.16 -1.65 3.46
C ALA A 30 4.78 -1.64 4.12
N LEU A 31 3.78 -2.26 3.48
CA LEU A 31 2.44 -2.39 4.07
C LEU A 31 2.46 -3.14 5.40
N HIS A 32 3.25 -4.21 5.50
CA HIS A 32 3.35 -4.98 6.72
C HIS A 32 3.87 -4.12 7.89
N VAL A 33 4.93 -3.34 7.66
CA VAL A 33 5.51 -2.42 8.65
C VAL A 33 4.55 -1.27 9.00
N LEU A 34 3.79 -0.79 8.01
CA LEU A 34 2.87 0.33 8.18
C LEU A 34 1.51 -0.06 8.75
N ARG A 35 1.17 -1.36 8.78
CA ARG A 35 -0.17 -1.86 9.13
C ARG A 35 -0.73 -1.26 10.42
N SER A 36 0.08 -1.21 11.48
CA SER A 36 -0.34 -0.68 12.79
C SER A 36 -0.57 0.84 12.81
N SER A 37 -0.07 1.55 11.80
CA SER A 37 -0.21 2.99 11.65
C SER A 37 -1.35 3.41 10.72
N ILE A 38 -2.01 2.46 10.04
CA ILE A 38 -3.09 2.78 9.10
C ILE A 38 -4.44 2.59 9.80
N ASP A 39 -5.32 3.60 9.72
CA ASP A 39 -6.69 3.55 10.22
C ASP A 39 -7.75 3.47 9.12
N ALA A 40 -7.40 3.89 7.91
CA ALA A 40 -8.22 3.78 6.72
C ALA A 40 -7.33 3.46 5.52
N ALA A 41 -7.70 2.48 4.72
CA ALA A 41 -7.05 2.17 3.46
C ALA A 41 -8.09 1.97 2.37
N HIS A 42 -7.73 2.33 1.15
CA HIS A 42 -8.54 2.04 -0.02
C HIS A 42 -7.66 1.66 -1.21
N LEU A 43 -8.22 0.91 -2.14
CA LEU A 43 -7.56 0.54 -3.38
C LEU A 43 -8.53 0.56 -4.56
N ASP A 44 -7.99 0.77 -5.75
CA ASP A 44 -8.70 0.59 -7.00
C ASP A 44 -8.43 -0.83 -7.51
N ALA A 45 -9.47 -1.61 -7.82
CA ALA A 45 -9.38 -2.90 -8.48
C ALA A 45 -9.17 -2.74 -10.00
N TYR A 46 -8.31 -1.81 -10.39
CA TYR A 46 -7.88 -1.55 -11.77
C TYR A 46 -6.36 -1.63 -11.87
N SER A 47 -5.88 -2.10 -13.01
CA SER A 47 -4.45 -2.22 -13.34
C SER A 47 -4.27 -1.83 -14.81
N ASP A 48 -3.14 -1.23 -15.18
CA ASP A 48 -2.80 -1.00 -16.59
C ASP A 48 -2.36 -2.31 -17.28
N GLY A 49 -1.99 -3.32 -16.48
CA GLY A 49 -1.60 -4.65 -16.92
C GLY A 49 -2.64 -5.72 -16.61
N ALA A 50 -2.36 -6.94 -17.07
CA ALA A 50 -3.13 -8.11 -16.65
C ALA A 50 -2.77 -8.45 -15.19
N TRP A 51 -3.79 -8.75 -14.38
CA TRP A 51 -3.57 -9.28 -13.03
C TRP A 51 -2.79 -10.59 -13.08
N PRO A 52 -1.69 -10.74 -12.31
CA PRO A 52 -1.03 -12.02 -12.15
C PRO A 52 -1.97 -13.08 -11.59
N THR A 53 -1.85 -14.32 -12.08
CA THR A 53 -2.74 -15.44 -11.69
C THR A 53 -2.78 -15.63 -10.17
N GLU A 54 -1.65 -15.42 -9.49
CA GLU A 54 -1.52 -15.56 -8.05
C GLU A 54 -2.32 -14.53 -7.23
N VAL A 55 -2.75 -13.41 -7.82
CA VAL A 55 -3.53 -12.37 -7.12
C VAL A 55 -4.98 -12.26 -7.59
N VAL A 56 -5.40 -13.05 -8.59
CA VAL A 56 -6.77 -13.05 -9.12
C VAL A 56 -7.80 -13.28 -8.02
N HIS A 57 -7.53 -14.20 -7.08
CA HIS A 57 -8.42 -14.44 -5.96
C HIS A 57 -8.60 -13.19 -5.08
N SER A 58 -7.51 -12.48 -4.78
CA SER A 58 -7.55 -11.24 -4.01
C SER A 58 -8.29 -10.13 -4.75
N TYR A 59 -8.17 -10.06 -6.07
CA TYR A 59 -8.95 -9.15 -6.92
C TYR A 59 -10.47 -9.45 -6.84
N GLU A 60 -10.86 -10.72 -6.94
CA GLU A 60 -12.27 -11.13 -6.80
C GLU A 60 -12.82 -10.82 -5.39
N CYS A 61 -11.99 -11.00 -4.36
CA CYS A 61 -12.30 -10.61 -3.00
C CYS A 61 -12.52 -9.10 -2.87
N ALA A 62 -11.65 -8.27 -3.46
CA ALA A 62 -11.82 -6.80 -3.45
C ALA A 62 -13.18 -6.40 -4.05
N LEU A 63 -13.53 -6.93 -5.22
CA LEU A 63 -14.83 -6.65 -5.85
C LEU A 63 -16.01 -7.17 -5.00
N SER A 64 -15.81 -8.24 -4.24
CA SER A 64 -16.82 -8.75 -3.30
C SER A 64 -17.03 -7.80 -2.13
N LEU A 65 -15.96 -7.24 -1.55
CA LEU A 65 -16.04 -6.23 -0.49
C LEU A 65 -16.85 -5.02 -0.97
N ALA A 66 -16.57 -4.49 -2.16
CA ALA A 66 -17.32 -3.37 -2.73
C ALA A 66 -18.83 -3.68 -2.88
N ARG A 67 -19.19 -4.91 -3.29
CA ARG A 67 -20.59 -5.36 -3.36
C ARG A 67 -21.24 -5.47 -1.98
N GLU A 68 -20.50 -5.94 -0.98
CA GLU A 68 -20.98 -6.03 0.40
C GLU A 68 -21.23 -4.65 1.01
N GLU A 69 -20.37 -3.67 0.76
CA GLU A 69 -20.57 -2.28 1.18
C GLU A 69 -21.86 -1.70 0.58
N VAL A 70 -22.13 -2.00 -0.69
CA VAL A 70 -23.39 -1.63 -1.34
C VAL A 70 -24.58 -2.31 -0.68
N ALA A 71 -24.47 -3.60 -0.33
CA ALA A 71 -25.53 -4.34 0.35
C ALA A 71 -25.78 -3.80 1.78
N ARG A 72 -24.73 -3.37 2.48
CA ARG A 72 -24.79 -2.75 3.82
C ARG A 72 -25.24 -1.28 3.78
N GLY A 73 -25.26 -0.66 2.59
CA GLY A 73 -25.63 0.75 2.40
C GLY A 73 -24.52 1.74 2.75
N SER A 74 -23.29 1.28 3.02
CA SER A 74 -22.13 2.15 3.23
C SER A 74 -21.56 2.69 1.91
N ARG A 75 -21.89 2.05 0.78
CA ARG A 75 -21.50 2.47 -0.57
C ARG A 75 -22.72 2.64 -1.48
N SER A 76 -22.69 3.66 -2.34
CA SER A 76 -23.73 3.89 -3.34
C SER A 76 -23.71 2.81 -4.42
N ARG A 77 -24.90 2.33 -4.83
CA ARG A 77 -25.06 1.44 -6.01
C ARG A 77 -24.61 2.06 -7.33
N ARG A 78 -24.48 3.40 -7.38
CA ARG A 78 -24.01 4.13 -8.56
C ARG A 78 -22.49 4.35 -8.56
N SER A 79 -21.81 4.03 -7.47
CA SER A 79 -20.35 4.08 -7.42
C SER A 79 -19.78 3.05 -8.39
N ASP A 80 -18.65 3.38 -9.00
CA ASP A 80 -17.89 2.42 -9.78
C ASP A 80 -17.54 1.19 -8.90
N PRO A 81 -17.72 -0.05 -9.38
CA PRO A 81 -17.52 -1.25 -8.57
C PRO A 81 -16.04 -1.54 -8.27
N GLY A 82 -15.10 -1.00 -9.07
CA GLY A 82 -13.68 -1.22 -8.92
C GLY A 82 -12.92 -0.07 -8.25
N MET A 83 -13.44 1.16 -8.25
CA MET A 83 -12.69 2.32 -7.71
C MET A 83 -12.87 2.50 -6.20
N GLY A 84 -11.83 2.83 -5.44
CA GLY A 84 -11.93 3.29 -4.05
C GLY A 84 -12.66 2.30 -3.15
N ILE A 85 -12.21 1.05 -3.16
CA ILE A 85 -12.74 -0.03 -2.32
C ILE A 85 -12.10 0.12 -0.94
N ASP A 86 -12.90 0.25 0.12
CA ASP A 86 -12.37 0.39 1.47
C ASP A 86 -11.84 -0.97 1.96
N ILE A 87 -10.71 -0.92 2.67
CA ILE A 87 -10.04 -2.07 3.25
C ILE A 87 -9.88 -1.84 4.74
N ASP A 88 -10.42 -2.73 5.55
CA ASP A 88 -10.08 -2.81 6.96
C ASP A 88 -8.73 -3.52 7.14
N VAL A 89 -7.67 -2.74 7.36
CA VAL A 89 -6.32 -3.27 7.59
C VAL A 89 -6.18 -4.06 8.89
N ARG A 90 -7.15 -3.99 9.80
CA ARG A 90 -7.16 -4.79 11.05
C ARG A 90 -7.68 -6.20 10.82
N ASP A 91 -8.48 -6.41 9.78
CA ASP A 91 -8.86 -7.73 9.31
C ASP A 91 -7.71 -8.36 8.50
N ASP A 92 -7.26 -9.55 8.90
CA ASP A 92 -6.13 -10.23 8.23
C ASP A 92 -6.45 -10.59 6.77
N GLY A 93 -7.71 -10.92 6.47
CA GLY A 93 -8.15 -11.28 5.13
C GLY A 93 -8.16 -10.07 4.19
N GLN A 94 -8.76 -8.97 4.63
CA GLN A 94 -8.79 -7.71 3.86
C GLN A 94 -7.38 -7.10 3.74
N PHE A 95 -6.57 -7.17 4.80
CA PHE A 95 -5.17 -6.75 4.72
C PHE A 95 -4.37 -7.57 3.70
N LYS A 96 -4.63 -8.88 3.61
CA LYS A 96 -4.02 -9.72 2.56
C LYS A 96 -4.46 -9.27 1.17
N VAL A 97 -5.72 -8.94 0.96
CA VAL A 97 -6.23 -8.41 -0.32
C VAL A 97 -5.45 -7.14 -0.72
N LEU A 98 -5.30 -6.19 0.21
CA LEU A 98 -4.52 -4.98 -0.04
C LEU A 98 -3.05 -5.31 -0.37
N SER A 99 -2.40 -6.14 0.44
CA SER A 99 -1.00 -6.53 0.26
C SER A 99 -0.73 -7.23 -1.08
N ASP A 100 -1.68 -8.03 -1.56
CA ASP A 100 -1.56 -8.72 -2.84
C ASP A 100 -1.74 -7.78 -4.04
N LEU A 101 -2.67 -6.82 -3.97
CA LEU A 101 -3.08 -6.01 -5.11
C LEU A 101 -2.31 -4.69 -5.26
N VAL A 102 -1.84 -4.12 -4.15
CA VAL A 102 -1.08 -2.84 -4.14
C VAL A 102 0.07 -2.79 -5.15
N PRO A 103 0.84 -3.86 -5.38
CA PRO A 103 1.92 -3.86 -6.38
C PRO A 103 1.46 -3.82 -7.85
N TYR A 104 0.16 -3.88 -8.13
CA TYR A 104 -0.34 -4.01 -9.50
C TYR A 104 -1.49 -3.05 -9.79
N THR A 105 -2.09 -2.46 -8.76
CA THR A 105 -3.16 -1.49 -8.93
C THR A 105 -2.65 -0.16 -9.51
N ILE A 106 -3.53 0.54 -10.23
CA ILE A 106 -3.30 1.93 -10.62
C ILE A 106 -3.29 2.89 -9.42
N HIS A 107 -3.94 2.53 -8.31
CA HIS A 107 -4.05 3.38 -7.13
C HIS A 107 -4.38 2.62 -5.84
N ALA A 108 -3.64 2.92 -4.78
CA ALA A 108 -3.98 2.56 -3.41
C ALA A 108 -3.39 3.56 -2.42
N GLU A 109 -4.11 3.81 -1.33
CA GLU A 109 -3.66 4.69 -0.25
C GLU A 109 -3.94 4.10 1.12
N GLY A 110 -3.15 4.51 2.09
CA GLY A 110 -3.42 4.31 3.50
C GLY A 110 -3.22 5.59 4.27
N ARG A 111 -4.10 5.82 5.24
CA ARG A 111 -4.17 7.04 6.02
C ARG A 111 -4.10 6.74 7.51
N ARG A 112 -3.72 7.78 8.26
CA ARG A 112 -3.76 7.87 9.71
C ARG A 112 -4.26 9.24 10.11
N ASP A 113 -5.35 9.31 10.85
CA ASP A 113 -5.97 10.57 11.29
C ASP A 113 -6.19 11.52 10.09
N GLY A 114 -6.65 10.96 8.96
CA GLY A 114 -6.88 11.66 7.69
C GLY A 114 -5.61 12.00 6.87
N ARG A 115 -4.41 11.76 7.39
CA ARG A 115 -3.13 12.04 6.71
C ARG A 115 -2.63 10.83 5.96
N LEU A 116 -2.11 11.03 4.76
CA LEU A 116 -1.51 9.98 3.94
C LEU A 116 -0.25 9.41 4.61
N VAL A 117 -0.19 8.08 4.69
CA VAL A 117 0.92 7.28 5.25
C VAL A 117 1.57 6.41 4.19
N PHE A 118 0.79 5.88 3.24
CA PHE A 118 1.33 5.29 2.03
C PHE A 118 0.47 5.65 0.82
N SER A 119 1.10 5.65 -0.35
CA SER A 119 0.45 5.76 -1.64
C SER A 119 1.19 4.86 -2.61
N ALA A 120 0.45 4.07 -3.38
CA ALA A 120 0.96 3.24 -4.44
C ALA A 120 0.14 3.46 -5.71
N GLY A 121 0.77 3.35 -6.87
CA GLY A 121 0.09 3.49 -8.16
C GLY A 121 1.01 3.19 -9.33
N ASP A 122 0.57 3.57 -10.53
CA ASP A 122 1.31 3.37 -11.80
C ASP A 122 1.73 1.90 -11.97
N SER A 123 0.76 0.99 -11.75
CA SER A 123 0.95 -0.46 -11.75
C SER A 123 2.05 -0.95 -10.78
N GLY A 124 2.13 -0.31 -9.61
CA GLY A 124 3.05 -0.66 -8.51
C GLY A 124 4.52 -0.41 -8.78
N THR A 125 4.83 0.46 -9.74
CA THR A 125 6.18 1.00 -9.91
C THR A 125 6.38 2.27 -9.07
N ALA A 126 5.29 2.94 -8.70
CA ALA A 126 5.30 4.06 -7.77
C ALA A 126 4.89 3.60 -6.37
N LEU A 127 5.78 3.81 -5.40
CA LEU A 127 5.51 3.69 -3.97
C LEU A 127 6.04 4.93 -3.27
N TRP A 128 5.18 5.56 -2.48
CA TRP A 128 5.53 6.56 -1.49
C TRP A 128 5.04 6.10 -0.12
N MET A 129 5.85 6.34 0.91
CA MET A 129 5.47 6.07 2.29
C MET A 129 6.10 7.05 3.26
N LYS A 130 5.39 7.32 4.34
CA LYS A 130 5.88 8.06 5.49
C LYS A 130 6.15 7.09 6.63
N VAL A 131 7.41 7.02 7.06
CA VAL A 131 7.88 6.08 8.09
C VAL A 131 8.50 6.81 9.27
N THR A 132 8.31 6.24 10.45
CA THR A 132 9.15 6.52 11.63
C THR A 132 10.53 5.87 11.49
N GLN A 133 11.47 6.23 12.36
CA GLN A 133 12.81 5.63 12.35
C GLN A 133 12.77 4.13 12.64
N GLU A 134 11.88 3.70 13.54
CA GLU A 134 11.68 2.30 13.89
C GLU A 134 11.12 1.51 12.70
N GLN A 135 10.12 2.07 12.01
CA GLN A 135 9.56 1.48 10.80
C GLN A 135 10.57 1.41 9.66
N GLU A 136 11.37 2.47 9.45
CA GLU A 136 12.45 2.47 8.46
C GLU A 136 13.46 1.35 8.76
N ALA A 137 13.91 1.22 10.00
CA ALA A 137 14.84 0.16 10.40
C ALA A 137 14.25 -1.25 10.22
N GLU A 138 12.98 -1.45 10.58
CA GLU A 138 12.29 -2.72 10.39
C GLU A 138 12.17 -3.07 8.90
N LEU A 139 11.76 -2.11 8.08
CA LEU A 139 11.62 -2.30 6.64
C LEU A 139 12.95 -2.66 5.99
N LEU A 140 14.03 -1.94 6.32
CA LEU A 140 15.37 -2.23 5.80
C LEU A 140 15.86 -3.62 6.24
N SER A 141 15.56 -4.04 7.48
CA SER A 141 15.85 -5.40 7.96
C SER A 141 15.09 -6.48 7.18
N ARG A 142 13.82 -6.24 6.86
CA ARG A 142 12.98 -7.12 6.03
C ARG A 142 13.52 -7.23 4.61
N MET A 143 13.82 -6.10 3.98
CA MET A 143 14.43 -6.06 2.63
C MET A 143 15.76 -6.80 2.58
N ALA A 144 16.63 -6.62 3.58
CA ALA A 144 17.92 -7.31 3.65
C ALA A 144 17.76 -8.85 3.70
N ARG A 145 16.78 -9.36 4.46
CA ARG A 145 16.46 -10.80 4.49
C ARG A 145 15.98 -11.35 3.15
N LEU A 146 15.41 -10.50 2.30
CA LEU A 146 14.98 -10.84 0.94
C LEU A 146 16.09 -10.62 -0.10
N GLY A 147 17.28 -10.17 0.30
CA GLY A 147 18.40 -9.84 -0.58
C GLY A 147 18.18 -8.56 -1.39
N ILE A 148 17.25 -7.70 -0.99
CA ILE A 148 16.93 -6.44 -1.66
C ILE A 148 17.82 -5.34 -1.08
N PRO A 149 18.60 -4.62 -1.89
CA PRO A 149 19.48 -3.57 -1.39
C PRO A 149 18.68 -2.39 -0.86
N SER A 150 19.19 -1.70 0.17
CA SER A 150 18.56 -0.49 0.72
C SER A 150 18.44 0.63 -0.30
N SER A 151 19.29 0.64 -1.34
CA SER A 151 19.22 1.60 -2.46
C SER A 151 17.98 1.45 -3.34
N ALA A 152 17.15 0.42 -3.14
CA ALA A 152 15.83 0.34 -3.75
C ALA A 152 14.87 1.41 -3.22
N LEU A 153 15.16 1.98 -2.05
CA LEU A 153 14.43 3.11 -1.48
C LEU A 153 15.32 4.34 -1.41
N THR A 154 14.74 5.50 -1.64
CA THR A 154 15.41 6.79 -1.41
C THR A 154 14.53 7.72 -0.59
N VAL A 155 15.15 8.66 0.10
CA VAL A 155 14.43 9.70 0.83
C VAL A 155 13.92 10.73 -0.17
N LEU A 156 12.62 10.97 -0.16
CA LEU A 156 12.05 12.10 -0.89
C LEU A 156 12.49 13.38 -0.17
N ALA A 157 13.37 14.16 -0.80
CA ALA A 157 13.76 15.44 -0.26
C ALA A 157 12.49 16.29 -0.10
N SER A 158 12.17 16.71 1.12
CA SER A 158 11.10 17.67 1.34
C SER A 158 11.44 18.92 0.53
N GLY A 159 10.65 19.20 -0.51
CA GLY A 159 10.76 20.44 -1.26
C GLY A 159 10.76 21.62 -0.29
N ARG A 160 11.73 22.52 -0.47
CA ARG A 160 11.78 23.79 0.26
C ARG A 160 10.57 24.65 -0.06
#